data_AF-A0A7X0NEQ0-F1
#
_entry.id   AF-A0A7X0NEQ0-F1
#
_cell.length_a   1.000
_cell.length_b   1.000
_cell.length_c   1.000
_cell.angle_alpha   90.00
_cell.angle_beta   90.00
_cell.angle_gamma   90.00
#
_symmetry.space_group_name_H-M   'P 1'
#
loop_
_entity.id
_entity.type
_entity.pdbx_description
1 polymer ?
#
loop_
_entity_poly.entity_id
_entity_poly.type
_entity_poly.pdbx_seq_one_letter_code
_entity_poly.pdbx_strand_id
1 'polypeptide(L)'
;MNILMFHEYIGISHIDGVYWTLTIELTFYCWIFAFFVTGLLQYAEYLFSPIIILSILQSQGIIELPSILNKIFIIHYLSYFLAGICFYKLVNGVENKLTSAILILSLISIFFVFSLKVFILSAIFYTFFFLAVTGKLKFLTIKPLLFLGGISYSLYLIHQNIGYVIINHLYDYNINPLISIAVSLLITIVLAYFITYFVEKPSLVAIRNIYRKFT
;
A
#
# COMPACT_ATOMS: atom_id res chain seq x y z
N MET A 1 -5.91 2.76 21.92
CA MET A 1 -5.55 3.89 21.04
C MET A 1 -4.28 3.49 20.31
N ASN A 2 -4.35 3.23 19.01
CA ASN A 2 -3.24 2.66 18.23
C ASN A 2 -2.17 3.70 17.87
N ILE A 3 -1.60 4.39 18.86
CA ILE A 3 -0.70 5.54 18.65
C ILE A 3 0.62 5.12 17.99
N LEU A 4 1.13 3.95 18.35
CA LEU A 4 2.48 3.52 17.95
C LEU A 4 2.52 2.54 16.78
N MET A 5 1.38 2.04 16.31
CA MET A 5 1.27 0.97 15.28
C MET A 5 2.01 -0.36 15.56
N PHE A 6 2.86 -0.44 16.60
CA PHE A 6 3.62 -1.64 17.01
C PHE A 6 2.81 -2.72 17.75
N HIS A 7 1.48 -2.55 17.87
CA HIS A 7 0.63 -3.41 18.70
C HIS A 7 0.66 -4.89 18.27
N GLU A 8 0.89 -5.16 16.98
CA GLU A 8 1.03 -6.51 16.43
C GLU A 8 2.31 -7.23 16.89
N TYR A 9 3.39 -6.48 17.13
CA TYR A 9 4.63 -7.03 17.72
C TYR A 9 4.48 -7.33 19.21
N ILE A 10 3.48 -6.73 19.87
CA ILE A 10 3.17 -6.88 21.29
C ILE A 10 2.02 -7.91 21.51
N GLY A 11 1.43 -8.45 20.43
CA GLY A 11 0.43 -9.51 20.51
C GLY A 11 -0.99 -9.03 20.84
N ILE A 12 -1.28 -7.73 20.68
CA ILE A 12 -2.60 -7.15 20.91
C ILE A 12 -3.38 -7.16 19.59
N SER A 13 -4.63 -7.64 19.62
CA SER A 13 -5.52 -7.66 18.46
C SER A 13 -5.84 -6.24 17.96
N HIS A 14 -5.90 -6.08 16.64
CA HIS A 14 -6.25 -4.79 16.04
C HIS A 14 -7.69 -4.39 16.33
N ILE A 15 -7.92 -3.10 16.51
CA ILE A 15 -9.26 -2.52 16.69
C ILE A 15 -10.06 -2.60 15.37
N ASP A 16 -9.40 -2.51 14.21
CA ASP A 16 -10.00 -2.75 12.87
C ASP A 16 -9.17 -3.76 12.06
N GLY A 17 -9.84 -4.55 11.21
CA GLY A 17 -9.21 -5.56 10.34
C GLY A 17 -8.31 -5.03 9.21
N VAL A 18 -8.04 -3.72 9.19
CA VAL A 18 -7.29 -3.01 8.15
C VAL A 18 -5.85 -2.70 8.60
N TYR A 19 -5.59 -2.64 9.90
CA TYR A 19 -4.30 -2.20 10.45
C TYR A 19 -3.12 -3.15 10.19
N TRP A 20 -3.36 -4.39 9.75
CA TRP A 20 -2.30 -5.36 9.47
C TRP A 20 -1.37 -4.91 8.33
N THR A 21 -1.89 -4.19 7.32
CA THR A 21 -1.06 -3.65 6.23
C THR A 21 -0.16 -2.53 6.71
N LEU A 22 -0.61 -1.76 7.71
CA LEU A 22 0.11 -0.62 8.24
C LEU A 22 1.37 -1.03 9.00
N THR A 23 1.32 -2.14 9.73
CA THR A 23 2.51 -2.74 10.36
C THR A 23 3.55 -3.09 9.30
N ILE A 24 3.11 -3.73 8.21
CA ILE A 24 3.96 -4.14 7.10
C ILE A 24 4.61 -2.93 6.42
N GLU A 25 3.81 -1.90 6.11
CA GLU A 25 4.29 -0.64 5.53
C GLU A 25 5.32 0.04 6.43
N LEU A 26 5.04 0.16 7.73
CA LEU A 26 5.95 0.77 8.68
C LEU A 26 7.29 0.01 8.75
N THR A 27 7.25 -1.33 8.80
CA THR A 27 8.47 -2.15 8.80
C THR A 27 9.28 -1.97 7.52
N PHE A 28 8.62 -1.86 6.36
CA PHE A 28 9.31 -1.55 5.10
C PHE A 28 9.96 -0.16 5.15
N TYR A 29 9.24 0.86 5.66
CA TYR A 29 9.79 2.19 5.81
C TYR A 29 10.96 2.27 6.80
N CYS A 30 10.95 1.46 7.86
CA CYS A 30 12.11 1.33 8.76
C CYS A 30 13.36 0.83 8.01
N TRP A 31 13.20 -0.16 7.12
CA TRP A 31 14.32 -0.63 6.28
C TRP A 31 14.79 0.43 5.28
N ILE A 32 13.85 1.11 4.61
CA ILE A 32 14.17 2.20 3.70
C ILE A 32 14.89 3.35 4.43
N PHE A 33 14.44 3.68 5.64
CA PHE A 33 15.11 4.67 6.49
C PHE A 33 16.52 4.22 6.88
N ALA A 34 16.71 2.96 7.26
CA ALA A 34 18.05 2.41 7.54
C ALA A 34 18.96 2.49 6.31
N PHE A 35 18.45 2.17 5.11
CA PHE A 35 19.20 2.32 3.86
C PHE A 35 19.49 3.78 3.51
N PHE A 36 18.58 4.69 3.85
CA PHE A 36 18.80 6.13 3.67
C PHE A 36 19.93 6.64 4.57
N VAL A 37 19.92 6.32 5.88
CA VAL A 37 20.96 6.75 6.83
C VAL A 37 22.33 6.15 6.49
N THR A 38 22.37 4.93 5.98
CA THR A 38 23.61 4.25 5.56
C THR A 38 24.09 4.62 4.15
N GLY A 39 23.32 5.43 3.40
CA GLY A 39 23.66 5.80 2.01
C GLY A 39 23.47 4.67 0.98
N LEU A 40 22.82 3.57 1.36
CA LEU A 40 22.58 2.39 0.53
C LEU A 40 21.23 2.40 -0.20
N LEU A 41 20.45 3.49 -0.09
CA LEU A 41 19.11 3.58 -0.68
C LEU A 41 19.09 3.29 -2.18
N GLN A 42 20.12 3.71 -2.91
CA GLN A 42 20.24 3.45 -4.35
C GLN A 42 20.45 1.97 -4.69
N TYR A 43 20.80 1.12 -3.73
CA TYR A 43 20.98 -0.32 -3.90
C TYR A 43 19.85 -1.14 -3.27
N ALA A 44 18.76 -0.50 -2.83
CA ALA A 44 17.68 -1.15 -2.11
C ALA A 44 17.13 -2.38 -2.85
N GLU A 45 16.99 -2.34 -4.18
CA GLU A 45 16.48 -3.50 -4.91
C GLU A 45 17.43 -4.69 -4.90
N TYR A 46 18.74 -4.44 -4.88
CA TYR A 46 19.76 -5.48 -4.78
C TYR A 46 19.80 -6.08 -3.39
N LEU A 47 19.66 -5.25 -2.34
CA LEU A 47 19.64 -5.70 -0.94
C LEU A 47 18.41 -6.55 -0.62
N PHE A 48 17.27 -6.24 -1.22
CA PHE A 48 16.04 -7.01 -1.03
C PHE A 48 15.92 -8.24 -1.94
N SER A 49 16.66 -8.29 -3.06
CA SER A 49 16.58 -9.44 -3.98
C SER A 49 16.90 -10.82 -3.36
N PRO A 50 17.87 -10.99 -2.45
CA PRO A 50 18.12 -12.27 -1.78
C PRO A 50 16.95 -12.70 -0.90
N ILE A 51 16.23 -11.74 -0.31
CA ILE A 51 15.08 -12.03 0.56
C ILE A 51 13.91 -12.58 -0.26
N ILE A 52 13.72 -12.14 -1.51
CA ILE A 52 12.76 -12.77 -2.42
C ILE A 52 13.18 -14.19 -2.79
N ILE A 53 14.48 -14.46 -2.96
CA ILE A 53 14.94 -15.83 -3.21
C ILE A 53 14.64 -16.70 -1.98
N LEU A 54 14.90 -16.19 -0.78
CA LEU A 54 14.54 -16.86 0.48
C LEU A 54 13.03 -17.11 0.58
N SER A 55 12.17 -16.16 0.15
CA SER A 55 10.72 -16.34 0.18
C SER A 55 10.26 -17.48 -0.73
N ILE A 56 10.89 -17.62 -1.91
CA ILE A 56 10.64 -18.74 -2.82
C ILE A 56 11.09 -20.05 -2.18
N LEU A 57 12.32 -20.12 -1.66
CA LEU A 57 12.84 -21.34 -1.02
C LEU A 57 11.98 -21.80 0.16
N GLN A 58 11.51 -20.86 0.97
CA GLN A 58 10.61 -21.15 2.07
C GLN A 58 9.25 -21.66 1.59
N SER A 59 8.67 -21.06 0.53
CA SER A 59 7.39 -21.52 -0.03
C SER A 59 7.44 -22.96 -0.55
N GLN A 60 8.62 -23.42 -1.00
CA GLN A 60 8.83 -24.77 -1.49
C GLN A 60 9.18 -25.77 -0.37
N GLY A 61 9.23 -25.33 0.89
CA GLY A 61 9.60 -26.18 2.04
C GLY A 61 11.08 -26.54 2.08
N ILE A 62 11.95 -25.84 1.35
CA ILE A 62 13.40 -26.09 1.35
C ILE A 62 14.05 -25.51 2.61
N ILE A 63 13.52 -24.37 3.09
CA ILE A 63 14.04 -23.66 4.27
C ILE A 63 12.87 -23.29 5.16
N GLU A 64 12.97 -23.57 6.45
CA GLU A 64 12.03 -23.06 7.45
C GLU A 64 12.65 -21.86 8.17
N LEU A 65 11.99 -20.71 8.03
CA LEU A 65 12.42 -19.47 8.68
C LEU A 65 11.62 -19.23 9.97
N PRO A 66 12.29 -18.90 11.08
CA PRO A 66 11.64 -18.47 12.32
C PRO A 66 10.59 -17.37 12.08
N SER A 67 9.47 -17.44 12.80
CA SER A 67 8.34 -16.49 12.67
C SER A 67 8.75 -15.03 12.81
N ILE A 68 9.78 -14.73 13.60
CA ILE A 68 10.29 -13.35 13.77
C ILE A 68 10.93 -12.81 12.49
N LEU A 69 11.67 -13.65 11.75
CA LEU A 69 12.32 -13.28 10.50
C LEU A 69 11.28 -13.05 9.40
N ASN A 70 10.23 -13.88 9.37
CA ASN A 70 9.09 -13.70 8.46
C ASN A 70 8.45 -12.31 8.60
N LYS A 71 8.27 -11.84 9.84
CA LYS A 71 7.69 -10.51 10.13
C LYS A 71 8.66 -9.36 9.86
N ILE A 72 9.93 -9.47 10.29
CA ILE A 72 10.91 -8.39 10.15
C ILE A 72 11.27 -8.13 8.68
N PHE A 73 11.42 -9.20 7.88
CA PHE A 73 11.76 -9.08 6.46
C PHE A 73 10.55 -9.01 5.54
N ILE A 74 9.34 -9.09 6.10
CA ILE A 74 8.07 -9.00 5.37
C ILE A 74 8.08 -10.00 4.20
N ILE A 75 8.53 -11.23 4.47
CA ILE A 75 8.95 -12.21 3.45
C ILE A 75 7.86 -12.48 2.41
N HIS A 76 6.60 -12.48 2.85
CA HIS A 76 5.45 -12.73 1.96
C HIS A 76 5.08 -11.53 1.07
N TYR A 77 5.27 -10.28 1.53
CA TYR A 77 4.80 -9.09 0.81
C TYR A 77 5.91 -8.28 0.15
N LEU A 78 7.17 -8.60 0.42
CA LEU A 78 8.33 -7.87 -0.09
C LEU A 78 8.34 -7.78 -1.62
N SER A 79 7.82 -8.80 -2.33
CA SER A 79 7.72 -8.81 -3.79
C SER A 79 6.98 -7.61 -4.36
N TYR A 80 5.92 -7.15 -3.69
CA TYR A 80 5.16 -5.97 -4.12
C TYR A 80 5.92 -4.67 -3.88
N PHE A 81 6.59 -4.55 -2.73
CA PHE A 81 7.44 -3.38 -2.43
C PHE A 81 8.64 -3.28 -3.38
N LEU A 82 9.28 -4.42 -3.67
CA LEU A 82 10.41 -4.48 -4.60
C LEU A 82 10.00 -4.05 -6.01
N ALA A 83 8.83 -4.48 -6.48
CA ALA A 83 8.30 -4.02 -7.74
C ALA A 83 8.09 -2.50 -7.77
N GLY A 84 7.60 -1.91 -6.67
CA GLY A 84 7.50 -0.46 -6.53
C GLY A 84 8.84 0.27 -6.69
N ILE A 85 9.92 -0.25 -6.07
CA ILE A 85 11.28 0.29 -6.22
C ILE A 85 11.75 0.19 -7.67
N CYS A 86 11.54 -0.97 -8.32
CA CYS A 86 11.91 -1.17 -9.72
C CYS A 86 11.14 -0.24 -10.66
N PHE A 87 9.83 -0.07 -10.47
CA PHE A 87 9.04 0.86 -11.25
C PHE A 87 9.47 2.31 -11.06
N TYR A 88 9.81 2.72 -9.83
CA TYR A 88 10.37 4.05 -9.58
C TYR A 88 11.66 4.27 -10.38
N LYS A 89 12.56 3.28 -10.45
CA LYS A 89 13.79 3.39 -11.25
C LYS A 89 13.52 3.47 -12.75
N LEU A 90 12.56 2.68 -13.25
CA LEU A 90 12.11 2.70 -14.65
C LEU A 90 11.56 4.07 -15.07
N VAL A 91 10.86 4.79 -14.18
CA VAL A 91 10.35 6.15 -14.47
C VAL A 91 11.46 7.16 -14.59
N ASN A 92 12.41 7.08 -13.67
CA ASN A 92 13.44 8.10 -13.51
C ASN A 92 14.62 7.89 -14.46
N GLY A 93 14.58 6.88 -15.33
CA GLY A 93 15.67 6.59 -16.28
C GLY A 93 16.93 6.04 -15.60
N VAL A 94 16.80 5.48 -14.39
CA VAL A 94 17.92 4.92 -13.61
C VAL A 94 17.84 3.38 -13.62
N GLU A 95 17.10 2.81 -14.57
CA GLU A 95 16.99 1.38 -14.70
C GLU A 95 18.26 0.74 -15.25
N ASN A 96 18.66 -0.37 -14.63
CA ASN A 96 19.65 -1.28 -15.16
C ASN A 96 18.94 -2.52 -15.72
N LYS A 97 19.61 -3.27 -16.59
CA LYS A 97 19.13 -4.60 -17.04
C LYS A 97 18.79 -5.51 -15.84
N LEU A 98 19.55 -5.39 -14.76
CA LEU A 98 19.30 -6.09 -13.50
C LEU A 98 18.00 -5.64 -12.81
N THR A 99 17.65 -4.35 -12.85
CA THR A 99 16.41 -3.84 -12.26
C THR A 99 15.19 -4.47 -12.95
N SER A 100 15.23 -4.59 -14.28
CA SER A 100 14.18 -5.29 -15.04
C SER A 100 14.14 -6.78 -14.72
N ALA A 101 15.30 -7.43 -14.56
CA ALA A 101 15.36 -8.83 -14.13
C ALA A 101 14.79 -9.03 -12.72
N ILE A 102 15.09 -8.13 -11.78
CA ILE A 102 14.55 -8.14 -10.41
C ILE A 102 13.04 -7.89 -10.41
N LEU A 103 12.53 -7.01 -11.27
CA LEU A 103 11.09 -6.81 -11.43
C LEU A 103 10.40 -8.10 -11.89
N ILE A 104 10.96 -8.78 -12.89
CA ILE A 104 10.43 -10.07 -13.36
C ILE A 104 10.53 -11.13 -12.26
N LEU A 105 11.66 -11.20 -11.55
CA LEU A 105 11.84 -12.12 -10.41
C LEU A 105 10.81 -11.86 -9.31
N SER A 106 10.52 -10.59 -9.01
CA SER A 106 9.49 -10.23 -8.03
C SER A 106 8.11 -10.75 -8.45
N LEU A 107 7.77 -10.69 -9.74
CA LEU A 107 6.51 -11.22 -10.24
C LEU A 107 6.48 -12.76 -10.18
N ILE A 108 7.57 -13.42 -10.58
CA ILE A 108 7.69 -14.89 -10.52
C ILE A 108 7.58 -15.38 -9.08
N SER A 109 8.16 -14.66 -8.12
CA SER A 109 8.10 -15.06 -6.71
C SER A 109 6.65 -15.17 -6.18
N ILE A 110 5.73 -14.34 -6.69
CA ILE A 110 4.32 -14.36 -6.28
C ILE A 110 3.65 -15.69 -6.67
N PHE A 111 4.05 -16.29 -7.80
CA PHE A 111 3.54 -17.60 -8.22
C PHE A 111 3.88 -18.69 -7.20
N PHE A 112 5.12 -18.69 -6.72
CA PHE A 112 5.60 -19.69 -5.76
C PHE A 112 5.08 -19.44 -4.34
N VAL A 113 5.04 -18.18 -3.90
CA VAL A 113 4.67 -17.82 -2.52
C VAL A 113 3.16 -17.91 -2.27
N PHE A 114 2.33 -17.53 -3.25
CA PHE A 114 0.88 -17.43 -3.06
C PHE A 114 0.10 -18.49 -3.83
N SER A 115 -0.15 -18.24 -5.12
CA SER A 115 -0.89 -19.15 -6.00
C SER A 115 -0.88 -18.62 -7.44
N LEU A 116 -1.26 -19.49 -8.40
CA LEU A 116 -1.46 -19.10 -9.79
C LEU A 116 -2.50 -17.97 -9.96
N LYS A 117 -3.58 -17.98 -9.18
CA LYS A 117 -4.63 -16.95 -9.26
C LYS A 117 -4.08 -15.56 -8.88
N VAL A 118 -3.33 -15.51 -7.77
CA VAL A 118 -2.71 -14.27 -7.28
C VAL A 118 -1.61 -13.80 -8.24
N PHE A 119 -0.85 -14.71 -8.83
CA PHE A 119 0.13 -14.39 -9.87
C PHE A 119 -0.51 -13.74 -11.10
N ILE A 120 -1.57 -14.33 -11.66
CA ILE A 120 -2.26 -13.78 -12.83
C ILE A 120 -2.80 -12.39 -12.52
N LEU A 121 -3.45 -12.22 -11.37
CA LEU A 121 -3.96 -10.92 -10.92
C LEU A 121 -2.83 -9.90 -10.76
N SER A 122 -1.72 -10.30 -10.14
CA SER A 122 -0.54 -9.43 -9.96
C SER A 122 0.11 -9.06 -11.29
N ALA A 123 0.18 -9.98 -12.25
CA ALA A 123 0.70 -9.72 -13.58
C ALA A 123 -0.16 -8.68 -14.34
N ILE A 124 -1.48 -8.75 -14.19
CA ILE A 124 -2.41 -7.74 -14.71
C ILE A 124 -2.12 -6.38 -14.07
N PHE A 125 -2.00 -6.33 -12.73
CA PHE A 125 -1.68 -5.08 -12.03
C PHE A 125 -0.30 -4.53 -12.38
N TYR A 126 0.73 -5.36 -12.53
CA TYR A 126 2.08 -4.94 -12.93
C TYR A 126 2.05 -4.36 -14.34
N THR A 127 1.33 -4.99 -15.26
CA THR A 127 1.15 -4.49 -16.63
C THR A 127 0.39 -3.17 -16.63
N PHE A 128 -0.71 -3.09 -15.89
CA PHE A 128 -1.49 -1.86 -15.75
C PHE A 128 -0.65 -0.73 -15.17
N PHE A 129 0.12 -1.00 -14.11
CA PHE A 129 1.00 -0.02 -13.48
C PHE A 129 2.12 0.41 -14.43
N PHE A 130 2.75 -0.51 -15.16
CA PHE A 130 3.72 -0.20 -16.20
C PHE A 130 3.13 0.73 -17.28
N LEU A 131 1.91 0.46 -17.76
CA LEU A 131 1.22 1.31 -18.73
C LEU A 131 0.85 2.69 -18.14
N ALA A 132 0.45 2.74 -16.87
CA ALA A 132 0.14 3.99 -16.15
C ALA A 132 1.39 4.88 -16.10
N VAL A 133 2.49 4.26 -15.67
CA VAL A 133 3.76 4.90 -15.40
C VAL A 133 4.49 5.34 -16.67
N THR A 134 4.35 4.59 -17.76
CA THR A 134 4.86 4.98 -19.10
C THR A 134 3.97 6.02 -19.80
N GLY A 135 2.91 6.49 -19.14
CA GLY A 135 2.02 7.53 -19.68
C GLY A 135 1.08 7.03 -20.79
N LYS A 136 0.91 5.72 -20.95
CA LYS A 136 -0.03 5.12 -21.92
C LYS A 136 -1.48 5.14 -21.43
N LEU A 137 -1.72 5.34 -20.13
CA LEU A 137 -3.06 5.43 -19.54
C LEU A 137 -3.50 6.87 -19.24
N LYS A 138 -3.11 7.85 -20.06
CA LYS A 138 -3.54 9.27 -19.90
C LYS A 138 -5.06 9.45 -19.90
N PHE A 139 -5.82 8.53 -20.47
CA PHE A 139 -7.29 8.58 -20.39
C PHE A 139 -7.82 8.46 -18.94
N LEU A 140 -7.03 7.91 -18.01
CA LEU A 140 -7.38 7.84 -16.59
C LEU A 140 -7.16 9.17 -15.85
N THR A 141 -6.48 10.15 -16.44
CA THR A 141 -6.25 11.46 -15.78
C THR A 141 -7.39 12.45 -16.02
N ILE A 142 -8.62 11.97 -16.15
CA ILE A 142 -9.82 12.82 -16.22
C ILE A 142 -10.15 13.42 -14.85
N LYS A 143 -10.71 14.63 -14.85
CA LYS A 143 -10.99 15.39 -13.61
C LYS A 143 -11.77 14.62 -12.54
N PRO A 144 -12.83 13.85 -12.84
CA PRO A 144 -13.55 13.10 -11.81
C PRO A 144 -12.70 12.01 -11.16
N LEU A 145 -11.87 11.32 -11.94
CA LEU A 145 -11.03 10.22 -11.43
C LEU A 145 -9.86 10.77 -10.61
N LEU A 146 -9.28 11.90 -11.04
CA LEU A 146 -8.29 12.64 -10.25
C LEU A 146 -8.89 13.18 -8.94
N PHE A 147 -10.14 13.64 -8.97
CA PHE A 147 -10.85 14.09 -7.77
C PHE A 147 -11.05 12.94 -6.77
N LEU A 148 -11.57 11.79 -7.22
CA LEU A 148 -11.75 10.61 -6.39
C LEU A 148 -10.41 10.10 -5.84
N GLY A 149 -9.37 10.08 -6.67
CA GLY A 149 -8.01 9.76 -6.22
C GLY A 149 -7.51 10.74 -5.15
N GLY A 150 -7.83 12.02 -5.28
CA GLY A 150 -7.44 13.07 -4.34
C GLY A 150 -8.10 12.98 -2.96
N ILE A 151 -9.30 12.42 -2.85
CA ILE A 151 -10.01 12.21 -1.57
C ILE A 151 -9.92 10.76 -1.06
N SER A 152 -9.22 9.89 -1.80
CA SER A 152 -9.22 8.44 -1.59
C SER A 152 -8.76 8.02 -0.19
N TYR A 153 -7.75 8.70 0.36
CA TYR A 153 -7.25 8.42 1.72
C TYR A 153 -8.32 8.70 2.79
N SER A 154 -8.87 9.92 2.80
CA SER A 154 -9.94 10.28 3.72
C SER A 154 -11.18 9.39 3.54
N LEU A 155 -11.54 9.05 2.30
CA LEU A 155 -12.65 8.14 1.99
C LEU A 155 -12.38 6.74 2.56
N TYR A 156 -11.19 6.19 2.34
CA TYR A 156 -10.79 4.89 2.86
C TYR A 156 -10.93 4.81 4.38
N LEU A 157 -10.50 5.84 5.11
CA LEU A 157 -10.57 5.86 6.57
C LEU A 157 -12.01 5.82 7.12
N ILE A 158 -12.95 6.46 6.44
CA ILE A 158 -14.30 6.66 6.98
C ILE A 158 -15.36 5.76 6.37
N HIS A 159 -15.17 5.30 5.13
CA HIS A 159 -16.24 4.63 4.37
C HIS A 159 -16.73 3.35 5.05
N GLN A 160 -15.84 2.61 5.71
CA GLN A 160 -16.21 1.38 6.40
C GLN A 160 -17.04 1.69 7.64
N ASN A 161 -16.48 2.42 8.61
CA ASN A 161 -17.13 2.68 9.89
C ASN A 161 -18.39 3.54 9.75
N ILE A 162 -18.28 4.70 9.10
CA ILE A 162 -19.42 5.59 8.90
C ILE A 162 -20.42 4.97 7.92
N GLY A 163 -19.92 4.32 6.87
CA GLY A 163 -20.79 3.75 5.85
C GLY A 163 -21.66 2.61 6.39
N TYR A 164 -21.13 1.74 7.25
CA TYR A 164 -21.93 0.71 7.91
C TYR A 164 -22.96 1.30 8.87
N VAL A 165 -22.62 2.34 9.64
CA VAL A 165 -23.57 3.02 10.53
C VAL A 165 -24.74 3.58 9.72
N ILE A 166 -24.47 4.26 8.61
CA ILE A 166 -25.52 4.81 7.73
C ILE A 166 -26.38 3.69 7.16
N ILE A 167 -25.75 2.63 6.64
CA ILE A 167 -26.46 1.51 6.02
C ILE A 167 -27.38 0.86 7.06
N ASN A 168 -26.86 0.48 8.22
CA ASN A 168 -27.63 -0.18 9.28
C ASN A 168 -28.80 0.68 9.74
N HIS A 169 -28.57 1.98 9.95
CA HIS A 169 -29.63 2.90 10.32
C HIS A 169 -30.72 2.99 9.25
N LEU A 170 -30.38 3.03 7.96
CA LEU A 170 -31.38 3.03 6.88
C LEU A 170 -32.12 1.69 6.77
N TYR A 171 -31.45 0.57 7.08
CA TYR A 171 -32.07 -0.75 7.16
C TYR A 171 -33.11 -0.83 8.28
N ASP A 172 -32.88 -0.19 9.42
CA ASP A 172 -33.85 -0.14 10.52
C ASP A 172 -35.17 0.55 10.12
N TYR A 173 -35.14 1.44 9.11
CA TYR A 173 -36.33 2.05 8.49
C TYR A 173 -36.89 1.25 7.32
N ASN A 174 -36.45 -0.01 7.10
CA ASN A 174 -36.84 -0.87 5.98
C ASN A 174 -36.58 -0.25 4.59
N ILE A 175 -35.54 0.60 4.47
CA ILE A 175 -35.16 1.19 3.18
C ILE A 175 -34.46 0.14 2.32
N ASN A 176 -34.67 0.21 1.00
CA ASN A 176 -34.07 -0.72 0.05
C ASN A 176 -32.53 -0.76 0.16
N PRO A 177 -31.89 -1.94 0.18
CA PRO A 177 -30.43 -2.11 0.24
C PRO A 177 -29.63 -1.24 -0.73
N LEU A 178 -30.07 -1.14 -1.98
CA LEU A 178 -29.36 -0.40 -3.03
C LEU A 178 -29.40 1.10 -2.76
N ILE A 179 -30.52 1.60 -2.23
CA ILE A 179 -30.67 3.01 -1.84
C ILE A 179 -29.79 3.29 -0.63
N SER A 180 -29.77 2.39 0.36
CA SER A 180 -28.91 2.54 1.55
C SER A 180 -27.43 2.62 1.19
N ILE A 181 -26.97 1.77 0.26
CA ILE A 181 -25.60 1.80 -0.25
C ILE A 181 -25.31 3.10 -1.01
N ALA A 182 -26.21 3.53 -1.90
CA ALA A 182 -26.03 4.76 -2.68
C ALA A 182 -25.97 6.00 -1.78
N VAL A 183 -26.84 6.09 -0.77
CA VAL A 183 -26.87 7.19 0.21
C VAL A 183 -25.60 7.18 1.05
N SER A 184 -25.19 6.01 1.56
CA SER A 184 -23.95 5.84 2.33
C SER A 184 -22.72 6.25 1.54
N LEU A 185 -22.61 5.83 0.27
CA LEU A 185 -21.52 6.21 -0.62
C LEU A 185 -21.48 7.72 -0.88
N LEU A 186 -22.64 8.35 -1.13
CA LEU A 186 -22.71 9.79 -1.35
C LEU A 186 -22.28 10.57 -0.10
N ILE A 187 -22.81 10.22 1.07
CA ILE A 187 -22.48 10.88 2.34
C ILE A 187 -21.00 10.71 2.65
N THR A 188 -20.45 9.50 2.50
CA THR A 188 -19.02 9.25 2.77
C THR A 188 -18.11 9.98 1.80
N ILE A 189 -18.46 10.12 0.51
CA ILE A 189 -17.71 10.95 -0.45
C ILE A 189 -17.72 12.43 -0.03
N VAL A 190 -18.88 12.96 0.39
CA VAL A 190 -19.00 14.35 0.84
C VAL A 190 -18.18 14.60 2.11
N LEU A 191 -18.27 13.70 3.09
CA LEU A 191 -17.46 13.79 4.31
C LEU A 191 -15.96 13.67 4.02
N ALA A 192 -15.56 12.75 3.15
CA ALA A 192 -14.17 12.59 2.73
C ALA A 192 -13.64 13.85 2.06
N TYR A 193 -14.45 14.51 1.24
CA TYR A 193 -14.11 15.82 0.67
C TYR A 193 -13.85 16.86 1.77
N PHE A 194 -14.75 17.01 2.74
CA PHE A 194 -14.54 17.98 3.82
C PHE A 194 -13.28 17.69 4.64
N ILE A 195 -13.05 16.44 5.01
CA ILE A 195 -11.85 16.05 5.76
C ILE A 195 -10.59 16.35 4.95
N THR A 196 -10.56 15.96 3.67
CA THR A 196 -9.38 16.16 2.82
C THR A 196 -9.01 17.64 2.69
N TYR A 197 -9.99 18.49 2.41
CA TYR A 197 -9.72 19.90 2.07
C TYR A 197 -9.62 20.82 3.29
N PHE A 198 -10.32 20.53 4.40
CA PHE A 198 -10.33 21.38 5.59
C PHE A 198 -9.45 20.89 6.74
N VAL A 199 -9.10 19.60 6.77
CA VAL A 199 -8.27 19.03 7.84
C VAL A 199 -6.92 18.58 7.29
N GLU A 200 -6.94 17.67 6.32
CA GLU A 200 -5.73 17.00 5.84
C GLU A 200 -4.76 17.97 5.14
N LYS A 201 -5.24 18.69 4.11
CA LYS A 201 -4.40 19.65 3.37
C LYS A 201 -3.84 20.78 4.25
N PRO A 202 -4.63 21.45 5.11
CA PRO A 202 -4.10 22.47 6.01
C PRO A 202 -3.07 21.92 7.00
N SER A 203 -3.29 20.73 7.55
CA SER A 203 -2.36 20.07 8.47
C SER A 203 -1.02 19.77 7.81
N LEU A 204 -1.03 19.24 6.58
CA LEU A 204 0.18 18.97 5.82
C LEU A 204 0.99 20.25 5.54
N VAL A 205 0.32 21.34 5.21
CA VAL A 205 0.97 22.64 5.00
C VAL A 205 1.56 23.18 6.30
N ALA A 206 0.84 23.08 7.42
CA ALA A 206 1.32 23.51 8.73
C ALA A 206 2.59 22.74 9.14
N ILE A 207 2.59 21.41 9.02
CA ILE A 207 3.73 20.54 9.35
C ILE A 207 4.95 20.89 8.47
N ARG A 208 4.76 21.05 7.16
CA ARG A 208 5.85 21.44 6.24
C ARG A 208 6.45 22.81 6.60
N ASN A 209 5.62 23.77 6.97
CA ASN A 209 6.08 25.10 7.38
C ASN A 209 6.85 25.07 8.70
N ILE A 210 6.47 24.19 9.63
CA ILE A 210 7.22 23.97 10.87
C ILE A 210 8.58 23.37 10.57
N TYR A 211 8.66 22.31 9.76
CA TYR A 211 9.93 21.64 9.45
C TYR A 211 10.92 22.59 8.75
N ARG A 212 10.45 23.42 7.80
CA ARG A 212 11.27 24.45 7.14
C ARG A 212 11.84 25.52 8.07
N LYS A 213 11.34 25.67 9.29
CA LYS A 213 11.93 26.57 10.29
C LYS A 213 13.10 25.93 11.06
N PHE A 214 13.20 24.60 11.05
CA PHE A 214 14.22 23.84 11.79
C PHE A 214 15.37 23.31 10.93
N THR A 215 15.27 23.37 9.60
CA THR A 215 16.36 23.18 8.61
C THR A 215 16.67 24.48 7.90
#